data_AF-A0A135VUN6-F1
#
_entry.id   AF-A0A135VUN6-F1
#
_cell.length_a   1.000
_cell.length_b   1.000
_cell.length_c   1.000
_cell.angle_alpha   90.00
_cell.angle_beta   90.00
_cell.angle_gamma   90.00
#
_symmetry.space_group_name_H-M   'P 1'
#
loop_
_entity.id
_entity.type
_entity.pdbx_description
1 polymer ?
#
loop_
_entity_poly.entity_id
_entity_poly.type
_entity_poly.pdbx_seq_one_letter_code
_entity_poly.pdbx_strand_id
1 'polypeptide(L)'
;MIDRTALMIDPKRLNEINDFLMQEDNPLVTGLIDVIEKYGGVHEINKRAEEARKLENLLAQLETKDSTYVKDLTWLQEQRDDGAFISIPEYRRKILGNKANNMKFDDRFAVTLEISACQYFPWLIEEAKQSIEKQELMPGRFIRVRNMAEQTADNQVIAFAAGMQIVGASYVETLDTKGTYPGPDGAPVNVHLGGPDTITGYFGGVGMPNKFPLKWADEYLNYYTKYGVKQVLNVNLGSILVGYMMHKLGIDMEFKISVFVGNDNPYACLWTLMTAKLFSREDGTSPLIGFNLS
;
A
#
# COMPACT_ATOMS: atom_id res chain seq x y z
N MET A 1 34.25 -16.79 24.15
CA MET A 1 33.19 -15.83 23.77
C MET A 1 33.30 -15.61 22.27
N ILE A 2 32.17 -15.58 21.56
CA ILE A 2 32.17 -15.28 20.12
C ILE A 2 32.38 -13.76 19.96
N ASP A 3 33.32 -13.36 19.12
CA ASP A 3 33.56 -11.94 18.81
C ASP A 3 32.45 -11.41 17.89
N ARG A 4 31.76 -10.35 18.34
CA ARG A 4 30.66 -9.73 17.60
C ARG A 4 31.15 -8.94 16.39
N THR A 5 32.43 -8.53 16.34
CA THR A 5 32.98 -7.82 15.18
C THR A 5 32.92 -8.66 13.90
N ALA A 6 32.88 -9.99 14.03
CA ALA A 6 32.71 -10.92 12.91
C ALA A 6 31.34 -10.78 12.18
N LEU A 7 30.36 -10.10 12.77
CA LEU A 7 29.07 -9.79 12.14
C LEU A 7 29.08 -8.49 11.33
N MET A 8 30.17 -7.71 11.37
CA MET A 8 30.28 -6.47 10.60
C MET A 8 30.21 -6.78 9.10
N ILE A 9 29.30 -6.11 8.38
CA ILE A 9 29.22 -6.19 6.93
C ILE A 9 30.32 -5.30 6.36
N ASP A 10 31.30 -5.91 5.68
CA ASP A 10 32.39 -5.19 5.03
C ASP A 10 31.81 -4.24 3.94
N PRO A 11 32.17 -2.94 3.94
CA PRO A 11 31.73 -1.99 2.92
C PRO A 11 31.98 -2.46 1.48
N LYS A 12 33.01 -3.29 1.25
CA LYS A 12 33.27 -3.89 -0.06
C LYS A 12 32.09 -4.75 -0.55
N ARG A 13 31.37 -5.44 0.34
CA ARG A 13 30.19 -6.24 -0.02
C ARG A 13 29.03 -5.36 -0.49
N LEU A 14 28.88 -4.19 0.10
CA LEU A 14 27.89 -3.21 -0.34
C LEU A 14 28.26 -2.61 -1.70
N ASN A 15 29.55 -2.35 -1.93
CA ASN A 15 30.04 -1.89 -3.24
C ASN A 15 29.78 -2.95 -4.33
N GLU A 16 30.05 -4.22 -4.07
CA GLU A 16 29.79 -5.32 -5.02
C GLU A 16 28.30 -5.41 -5.40
N ILE A 17 27.38 -5.18 -4.45
CA ILE A 17 25.93 -5.12 -4.73
C ILE A 17 25.60 -3.90 -5.59
N ASN A 18 26.14 -2.72 -5.27
CA ASN A 18 25.92 -1.51 -6.06
C ASN A 18 26.45 -1.67 -7.49
N ASP A 19 27.66 -2.20 -7.65
CA ASP A 19 28.27 -2.45 -8.96
C ASP A 19 27.38 -3.35 -9.80
N PHE A 20 26.81 -4.41 -9.22
CA PHE A 20 25.84 -5.28 -9.91
C PHE A 20 24.57 -4.52 -10.32
N LEU A 21 23.97 -3.73 -9.43
CA LEU A 21 22.75 -2.96 -9.73
C LEU A 21 22.98 -1.86 -10.78
N MET A 22 24.21 -1.35 -10.92
CA MET A 22 24.55 -0.28 -11.87
C MET A 22 25.02 -0.81 -13.24
N GLN A 23 25.13 -2.12 -13.43
CA GLN A 23 25.48 -2.69 -14.74
C GLN A 23 24.42 -2.33 -15.80
N GLU A 24 24.87 -1.75 -16.92
CA GLU A 24 23.98 -1.31 -18.02
C GLU A 24 23.16 -2.46 -18.62
N ASP A 25 23.69 -3.68 -18.60
CA ASP A 25 23.07 -4.89 -19.13
C ASP A 25 22.38 -5.75 -18.05
N ASN A 26 22.17 -5.22 -16.84
CA ASN A 26 21.49 -5.95 -15.77
C ASN A 26 19.99 -6.13 -16.07
N PRO A 27 19.52 -7.34 -16.41
CA PRO A 27 18.14 -7.54 -16.85
C PRO A 27 17.10 -7.26 -15.75
N LEU A 28 17.49 -7.32 -14.48
CA LEU A 28 16.58 -7.01 -13.35
C LEU A 28 16.30 -5.51 -13.24
N VAL A 29 17.30 -4.68 -13.56
CA VAL A 29 17.23 -3.23 -13.44
C VAL A 29 16.69 -2.64 -14.75
N THR A 30 17.23 -3.05 -15.90
CA THR A 30 16.79 -2.58 -17.21
C THR A 30 15.29 -2.82 -17.43
N GLY A 31 14.79 -4.01 -17.10
CA GLY A 31 13.36 -4.30 -17.25
C GLY A 31 12.45 -3.44 -16.36
N LEU A 32 12.93 -3.00 -15.19
CA LEU A 32 12.18 -2.07 -14.34
C LEU A 32 12.22 -0.65 -14.90
N ILE A 33 13.39 -0.20 -15.39
CA ILE A 33 13.54 1.10 -16.05
C ILE A 33 12.63 1.18 -17.27
N ASP A 34 12.58 0.15 -18.12
CA ASP A 34 11.69 0.11 -19.29
C ASP A 34 10.21 0.29 -18.90
N VAL A 35 9.78 -0.33 -17.80
CA VAL A 35 8.42 -0.16 -17.26
C VAL A 35 8.20 1.28 -16.78
N ILE A 36 9.18 1.91 -16.14
CA ILE A 36 9.07 3.31 -15.68
C ILE A 36 9.03 4.28 -16.86
N GLU A 37 9.88 4.08 -17.86
CA GLU A 37 9.95 4.91 -19.07
C GLU A 37 8.67 4.81 -19.91
N LYS A 38 8.00 3.65 -19.93
CA LYS A 38 6.65 3.49 -20.51
C LYS A 38 5.63 4.49 -19.96
N TYR A 39 5.77 4.96 -18.72
CA TYR A 39 4.90 5.96 -18.11
C TYR A 39 5.41 7.41 -18.20
N GLY A 40 6.53 7.65 -18.87
CA GLY A 40 7.13 8.97 -19.06
C GLY A 40 8.22 9.33 -18.04
N GLY A 41 8.75 8.34 -17.30
CA GLY A 41 9.79 8.55 -16.30
C GLY A 41 9.25 9.03 -14.95
N VAL A 42 10.15 9.10 -13.96
CA VAL A 42 9.81 9.32 -12.55
C VAL A 42 9.04 10.62 -12.30
N HIS A 43 9.49 11.73 -12.90
CA HIS A 43 8.85 13.04 -12.70
C HIS A 43 7.40 13.07 -13.20
N GLU A 44 7.16 12.55 -14.41
CA GLU A 44 5.83 12.53 -15.00
C GLU A 44 4.89 11.57 -14.25
N ILE A 45 5.41 10.43 -13.78
CA ILE A 45 4.66 9.49 -12.93
C ILE A 45 4.13 10.19 -11.67
N ASN A 46 5.01 10.84 -10.90
CA ASN A 46 4.61 11.47 -9.64
C ASN A 46 3.67 12.66 -9.88
N LYS A 47 3.95 13.48 -10.91
CA LYS A 47 3.09 14.60 -11.29
C LYS A 47 1.67 14.15 -11.64
N ARG A 48 1.55 13.10 -12.47
CA ARG A 48 0.25 12.53 -12.84
C ARG A 48 -0.48 11.95 -11.64
N ALA A 49 0.24 11.27 -10.75
CA ALA A 49 -0.35 10.70 -9.54
C ALA A 49 -0.86 11.77 -8.57
N GLU A 50 -0.09 12.85 -8.37
CA GLU A 50 -0.50 13.98 -7.53
C GLU A 50 -1.76 14.65 -8.09
N GLU A 51 -1.79 14.94 -9.39
CA GLU A 51 -2.96 15.53 -10.04
C GLU A 51 -4.17 14.60 -9.96
N ALA A 52 -4.01 13.30 -10.24
CA ALA A 52 -5.09 12.32 -10.19
C ALA A 52 -5.69 12.15 -8.79
N ARG A 53 -4.92 12.42 -7.72
CA ARG A 53 -5.37 12.23 -6.33
C ARG A 53 -6.19 13.41 -5.80
N LYS A 54 -6.16 14.55 -6.46
CA LYS A 54 -6.91 15.74 -6.04
C LYS A 54 -8.41 15.44 -5.95
N LEU A 55 -9.05 15.84 -4.85
CA LEU A 55 -10.44 15.50 -4.56
C LEU A 55 -11.38 16.00 -5.67
N GLU A 56 -11.16 17.21 -6.16
CA GLU A 56 -11.89 17.82 -7.27
C GLU A 56 -11.82 16.97 -8.55
N ASN A 57 -10.66 16.41 -8.86
CA ASN A 57 -10.47 15.56 -10.05
C ASN A 57 -11.13 14.20 -9.88
N LEU A 58 -11.07 13.62 -8.68
CA LEU A 58 -11.74 12.36 -8.36
C LEU A 58 -13.27 12.50 -8.43
N LEU A 59 -13.82 13.60 -7.89
CA LEU A 59 -15.26 13.90 -7.97
C LEU A 59 -15.71 14.13 -9.40
N ALA A 60 -14.98 14.96 -10.19
CA ALA A 60 -15.30 15.20 -11.59
C ALA A 60 -15.29 13.92 -12.43
N GLN A 61 -14.37 12.98 -12.16
CA GLN A 61 -14.37 11.67 -12.80
C GLN A 61 -15.62 10.85 -12.46
N LEU A 62 -16.06 10.85 -11.21
CA LEU A 62 -17.26 10.13 -10.78
C LEU A 62 -18.53 10.74 -11.38
N GLU A 63 -18.62 12.06 -11.46
CA GLU A 63 -19.72 12.78 -12.10
C GLU A 63 -19.81 12.44 -13.60
N THR A 64 -18.69 12.48 -14.32
CA THR A 64 -18.62 12.11 -15.74
C THR A 64 -19.06 10.65 -15.98
N LYS A 65 -18.92 9.80 -14.97
CA LYS A 65 -19.30 8.38 -15.01
C LYS A 65 -20.72 8.12 -14.50
N ASP A 66 -21.50 9.17 -14.20
CA ASP A 66 -22.82 9.09 -13.57
C ASP A 66 -22.84 8.18 -12.33
N SER A 67 -21.76 8.22 -11.54
CA SER A 67 -21.61 7.35 -10.38
C SER A 67 -22.57 7.77 -9.26
N THR A 68 -23.30 6.79 -8.71
CA THR A 68 -24.20 7.00 -7.58
C THR A 68 -23.47 7.45 -6.30
N TYR A 69 -22.16 7.22 -6.21
CA TYR A 69 -21.35 7.53 -5.03
C TYR A 69 -21.08 9.02 -4.82
N VAL A 70 -21.31 9.87 -5.83
CA VAL A 70 -21.14 11.33 -5.68
C VAL A 70 -22.00 11.85 -4.53
N LYS A 71 -23.23 11.37 -4.39
CA LYS A 71 -24.14 11.77 -3.30
C LYS A 71 -23.60 11.41 -1.91
N ASP A 72 -23.07 10.21 -1.77
CA ASP A 72 -22.49 9.73 -0.51
C ASP A 72 -21.22 10.52 -0.15
N LEU A 73 -20.39 10.86 -1.14
CA LEU A 73 -19.20 11.69 -0.94
C LEU A 73 -19.54 13.15 -0.59
N THR A 74 -20.59 13.72 -1.18
CA THR A 74 -21.11 15.03 -0.80
C THR A 74 -21.59 15.01 0.65
N TRP A 75 -22.41 14.01 1.02
CA TRP A 75 -22.85 13.85 2.41
C TRP A 75 -21.67 13.73 3.38
N LEU A 76 -20.66 12.93 3.05
CA LEU A 76 -19.48 12.75 3.89
C LEU A 76 -18.67 14.05 4.07
N GLN A 77 -18.58 14.87 3.01
CA GLN A 77 -17.96 16.21 3.10
C GLN A 77 -18.74 17.12 4.03
N GLU A 78 -20.07 17.18 3.90
CA GLU A 78 -20.93 17.96 4.80
C GLU A 78 -20.73 17.53 6.26
N GLN A 79 -20.73 16.22 6.56
CA GLN A 79 -20.52 15.75 7.94
C GLN A 79 -19.16 16.14 8.51
N ARG A 80 -18.11 16.13 7.68
CA ARG A 80 -16.78 16.59 8.08
C ARG A 80 -16.79 18.09 8.37
N ASP A 81 -17.34 18.87 7.44
CA ASP A 81 -17.30 20.34 7.48
C ASP A 81 -18.17 20.90 8.63
N ASP A 82 -19.27 20.20 8.97
CA ASP A 82 -20.13 20.50 10.12
C ASP A 82 -19.52 20.06 11.46
N GLY A 83 -18.37 19.37 11.45
CA GLY A 83 -17.73 18.87 12.67
C GLY A 83 -18.51 17.76 13.37
N ALA A 84 -19.24 16.92 12.62
CA ALA A 84 -20.11 15.87 13.17
C ALA A 84 -19.34 14.73 13.88
N PHE A 85 -18.07 14.52 13.52
CA PHE A 85 -17.23 13.49 14.11
C PHE A 85 -16.68 13.91 15.48
N ILE A 86 -16.65 12.98 16.44
CA ILE A 86 -16.06 13.25 17.75
C ILE A 86 -14.54 13.49 17.63
N SER A 87 -14.03 14.51 18.31
CA SER A 87 -12.60 14.79 18.36
C SER A 87 -11.88 13.85 19.36
N ILE A 88 -10.56 13.65 19.20
CA ILE A 88 -9.75 12.86 20.14
C ILE A 88 -9.89 13.37 21.60
N PRO A 89 -9.82 14.68 21.89
CA PRO A 89 -10.05 15.19 23.25
C PRO A 89 -11.44 14.85 23.81
N GLU A 90 -12.50 15.01 23.01
CA GLU A 90 -13.86 14.70 23.45
C GLU A 90 -14.05 13.19 23.64
N TYR A 91 -13.49 12.36 22.76
CA TYR A 91 -13.51 10.91 22.91
C TYR A 91 -12.79 10.45 24.19
N ARG A 92 -11.60 11.01 24.46
CA ARG A 92 -10.86 10.76 25.72
C ARG A 92 -11.71 11.14 26.93
N ARG A 93 -12.40 12.28 26.90
CA ARG A 93 -13.30 12.71 27.98
C ARG A 93 -14.52 11.80 28.13
N LYS A 94 -15.11 11.34 27.03
CA LYS A 94 -16.22 10.38 27.04
C LYS A 94 -15.83 9.06 27.73
N ILE A 95 -14.63 8.54 27.47
CA ILE A 95 -14.17 7.25 28.02
C ILE A 95 -13.62 7.39 29.45
N LEU A 96 -12.83 8.43 29.72
CA LEU A 96 -12.07 8.57 30.99
C LEU A 96 -12.71 9.57 31.97
N GLY A 97 -13.76 10.28 31.56
CA GLY A 97 -14.37 11.36 32.34
C GLY A 97 -13.37 12.47 32.67
N ASN A 98 -13.49 13.02 33.88
CA ASN A 98 -12.63 14.11 34.37
C ASN A 98 -11.13 13.78 34.40
N LYS A 99 -10.76 12.49 34.40
CA LYS A 99 -9.35 12.07 34.38
C LYS A 99 -8.65 12.51 33.09
N ALA A 100 -9.38 12.61 31.97
CA ALA A 100 -8.83 12.97 30.67
C ALA A 100 -8.09 14.33 30.69
N ASN A 101 -8.54 15.29 31.51
CA ASN A 101 -7.98 16.64 31.55
C ASN A 101 -6.60 16.70 32.24
N ASN A 102 -6.27 15.72 33.09
CA ASN A 102 -5.04 15.70 33.88
C ASN A 102 -4.08 14.58 33.43
N MET A 103 -4.51 13.70 32.53
CA MET A 103 -3.70 12.59 32.05
C MET A 103 -2.80 13.05 30.90
N LYS A 104 -1.52 12.68 30.97
CA LYS A 104 -0.59 12.86 29.85
C LYS A 104 -0.61 11.61 28.99
N PHE A 105 -0.87 11.78 27.71
CA PHE A 105 -0.80 10.71 26.72
C PHE A 105 0.58 10.78 26.06
N ASP A 106 1.25 9.63 25.96
CA ASP A 106 2.54 9.54 25.29
C ASP A 106 2.32 9.23 23.81
N ASP A 107 2.28 10.27 22.99
CA ASP A 107 1.99 10.15 21.56
C ASP A 107 3.11 9.43 20.79
N ARG A 108 4.26 9.10 21.42
CA ARG A 108 5.30 8.25 20.83
C ARG A 108 4.84 6.81 20.61
N PHE A 109 3.83 6.38 21.37
CA PHE A 109 3.20 5.07 21.25
C PHE A 109 1.76 5.17 20.72
N ALA A 110 1.45 6.26 19.99
CA ALA A 110 0.15 6.41 19.36
C ALA A 110 -0.13 5.20 18.45
N VAL A 111 -1.32 4.63 18.61
CA VAL A 111 -1.81 3.53 17.77
C VAL A 111 -2.74 4.09 16.71
N THR A 112 -2.70 3.50 15.52
CA THR A 112 -3.64 3.81 14.45
C THR A 112 -4.78 2.81 14.48
N LEU A 113 -6.02 3.30 14.60
CA LEU A 113 -7.20 2.47 14.37
C LEU A 113 -7.31 2.16 12.88
N GLU A 114 -7.22 0.87 12.54
CA GLU A 114 -7.24 0.39 11.16
C GLU A 114 -8.43 -0.56 10.94
N ILE A 115 -9.17 -0.37 9.83
CA ILE A 115 -10.06 -1.41 9.30
C ILE A 115 -9.24 -2.27 8.34
N SER A 116 -8.97 -3.51 8.74
CA SER A 116 -8.10 -4.43 7.99
C SER A 116 -8.75 -5.07 6.75
N ALA A 117 -10.05 -4.86 6.52
CA ALA A 117 -10.75 -5.34 5.33
C ALA A 117 -11.99 -4.48 5.02
N CYS A 118 -11.82 -3.40 4.27
CA CYS A 118 -12.90 -2.55 3.76
C CYS A 118 -13.05 -2.72 2.24
N GLN A 119 -13.91 -3.65 1.84
CA GLN A 119 -13.98 -4.09 0.44
C GLN A 119 -14.77 -3.14 -0.46
N TYR A 120 -15.81 -2.54 0.12
CA TYR A 120 -16.79 -1.77 -0.63
C TYR A 120 -16.89 -0.34 -0.10
N PHE A 121 -16.93 0.63 -1.00
CA PHE A 121 -17.07 2.04 -0.64
C PHE A 121 -18.30 2.33 0.25
N PRO A 122 -19.49 1.74 0.04
CA PRO A 122 -20.62 1.94 0.94
C PRO A 122 -20.32 1.60 2.41
N TRP A 123 -19.38 0.70 2.70
CA TRP A 123 -19.01 0.38 4.08
C TRP A 123 -18.26 1.52 4.77
N LEU A 124 -17.55 2.37 4.02
CA LEU A 124 -16.97 3.60 4.57
C LEU A 124 -18.07 4.55 5.07
N ILE A 125 -19.17 4.64 4.33
CA ILE A 125 -20.30 5.51 4.66
C ILE A 125 -21.03 4.98 5.89
N GLU A 126 -21.26 3.67 5.97
CA GLU A 126 -21.86 3.05 7.16
C GLU A 126 -20.97 3.20 8.41
N GLU A 127 -19.66 3.05 8.26
CA GLU A 127 -18.70 3.31 9.36
C GLU A 127 -18.73 4.78 9.80
N ALA A 128 -18.84 5.72 8.85
CA ALA A 128 -18.94 7.15 9.17
C ALA A 128 -20.24 7.47 9.92
N LYS A 129 -21.38 6.95 9.47
CA LYS A 129 -22.68 7.08 10.16
C LYS A 129 -22.61 6.51 11.58
N GLN A 130 -22.06 5.31 11.72
CA GLN A 130 -21.88 4.68 13.03
C GLN A 130 -20.98 5.51 13.94
N SER A 131 -19.85 5.99 13.43
CA SER A 131 -18.89 6.80 14.19
C SER A 131 -19.53 8.08 14.72
N ILE A 132 -20.38 8.72 13.91
CA ILE A 132 -21.14 9.90 14.32
C ILE A 132 -22.19 9.53 15.38
N GLU A 133 -23.07 8.56 15.07
CA GLU A 133 -24.18 8.16 15.96
C GLU A 133 -23.69 7.72 17.33
N LYS A 134 -22.67 6.86 17.35
CA LYS A 134 -22.13 6.29 18.58
C LYS A 134 -21.06 7.15 19.20
N GLN A 135 -20.66 8.25 18.57
CA GLN A 135 -19.48 9.05 18.95
C GLN A 135 -18.24 8.16 19.15
N GLU A 136 -17.92 7.36 18.13
CA GLU A 136 -16.71 6.56 18.03
C GLU A 136 -15.66 7.31 17.19
N LEU A 137 -14.38 7.00 17.38
CA LEU A 137 -13.33 7.58 16.55
C LEU A 137 -13.37 6.94 15.15
N MET A 138 -13.42 7.76 14.11
CA MET A 138 -13.29 7.28 12.74
C MET A 138 -11.90 6.63 12.54
N PRO A 139 -11.81 5.44 11.93
CA PRO A 139 -10.52 4.82 11.60
C PRO A 139 -9.63 5.71 10.72
N GLY A 140 -8.33 5.72 11.02
CA GLY A 140 -7.33 6.51 10.28
C GLY A 140 -6.63 5.74 9.16
N ARG A 141 -6.90 4.43 9.04
CA ARG A 141 -6.33 3.56 8.01
C ARG A 141 -7.31 2.50 7.56
N PHE A 142 -7.34 2.23 6.25
CA PHE A 142 -8.21 1.23 5.65
C PHE A 142 -7.40 0.31 4.74
N ILE A 143 -7.61 -1.00 4.84
CA ILE A 143 -7.01 -1.98 3.94
C ILE A 143 -8.12 -2.53 3.05
N ARG A 144 -7.91 -2.45 1.74
CA ARG A 144 -8.84 -2.97 0.73
C ARG A 144 -8.23 -4.22 0.13
N VAL A 145 -8.87 -5.36 0.36
CA VAL A 145 -8.38 -6.69 -0.03
C VAL A 145 -9.03 -7.23 -1.32
N ARG A 146 -10.06 -6.56 -1.85
CA ARG A 146 -10.64 -6.76 -3.19
C ARG A 146 -9.67 -6.22 -4.24
N ASN A 147 -9.46 -6.90 -5.36
CA ASN A 147 -8.51 -6.40 -6.37
C ASN A 147 -9.02 -5.12 -7.04
N MET A 148 -8.10 -4.24 -7.42
CA MET A 148 -8.45 -2.95 -8.05
C MET A 148 -9.09 -3.12 -9.43
N ALA A 149 -8.83 -4.22 -10.16
CA ALA A 149 -9.47 -4.47 -11.46
C ALA A 149 -11.00 -4.55 -11.33
N GLU A 150 -11.50 -5.34 -10.39
CA GLU A 150 -12.92 -5.45 -10.08
C GLU A 150 -13.50 -4.13 -9.54
N GLN A 151 -12.78 -3.48 -8.63
CA GLN A 151 -13.22 -2.22 -8.04
C GLN A 151 -13.27 -1.06 -9.07
N THR A 152 -12.46 -1.14 -10.13
CA THR A 152 -12.46 -0.12 -11.19
C THR A 152 -13.70 -0.26 -12.06
N ALA A 153 -14.19 -1.49 -12.25
CA ALA A 153 -15.37 -1.78 -13.05
C ALA A 153 -16.66 -1.17 -12.46
N ASP A 154 -16.70 -0.95 -11.15
CA ASP A 154 -17.84 -0.36 -10.44
C ASP A 154 -17.51 1.01 -9.81
N ASN A 155 -16.48 1.72 -10.31
CA ASN A 155 -16.05 3.06 -9.89
C ASN A 155 -15.57 3.19 -8.42
N GLN A 156 -15.44 2.08 -7.69
CA GLN A 156 -15.13 2.09 -6.26
C GLN A 156 -13.67 2.45 -5.94
N VAL A 157 -12.72 2.27 -6.87
CA VAL A 157 -11.35 2.79 -6.67
C VAL A 157 -11.38 4.32 -6.51
N ILE A 158 -12.11 5.01 -7.38
CA ILE A 158 -12.19 6.47 -7.41
C ILE A 158 -13.00 6.98 -6.20
N ALA A 159 -14.16 6.36 -5.94
CA ALA A 159 -15.01 6.73 -4.81
C ALA A 159 -14.29 6.58 -3.46
N PHE A 160 -13.55 5.49 -3.27
CA PHE A 160 -12.81 5.30 -2.04
C PHE A 160 -11.63 6.26 -1.92
N ALA A 161 -10.88 6.49 -2.99
CA ALA A 161 -9.81 7.49 -3.00
C ALA A 161 -10.33 8.88 -2.59
N ALA A 162 -11.49 9.28 -3.12
CA ALA A 162 -12.15 10.54 -2.76
C ALA A 162 -12.58 10.54 -1.29
N GLY A 163 -13.23 9.47 -0.82
CA GLY A 163 -13.62 9.30 0.57
C GLY A 163 -12.45 9.46 1.55
N MET A 164 -11.30 8.90 1.20
CA MET A 164 -10.06 9.00 1.98
C MET A 164 -9.48 10.41 1.98
N GLN A 165 -9.55 11.16 0.86
CA GLN A 165 -9.20 12.58 0.86
C GLN A 165 -10.12 13.39 1.78
N ILE A 166 -11.42 13.06 1.81
CA ILE A 166 -12.39 13.77 2.63
C ILE A 166 -12.08 13.57 4.12
N VAL A 167 -11.95 12.33 4.57
CA VAL A 167 -11.76 12.02 6.01
C VAL A 167 -10.30 12.15 6.47
N GLY A 168 -9.35 12.38 5.56
CA GLY A 168 -7.93 12.50 5.88
C GLY A 168 -7.28 11.17 6.32
N ALA A 169 -7.80 10.04 5.85
CA ALA A 169 -7.30 8.71 6.21
C ALA A 169 -6.35 8.12 5.15
N SER A 170 -5.48 7.23 5.59
CA SER A 170 -4.64 6.42 4.70
C SER A 170 -5.38 5.17 4.24
N TYR A 171 -5.03 4.67 3.07
CA TYR A 171 -5.61 3.43 2.56
C TYR A 171 -4.62 2.65 1.73
N VAL A 172 -4.72 1.33 1.82
CA VAL A 172 -3.90 0.37 1.09
C VAL A 172 -4.80 -0.41 0.15
N GLU A 173 -4.51 -0.35 -1.14
CA GLU A 173 -5.23 -1.09 -2.17
C GLU A 173 -4.61 -2.45 -2.44
N THR A 174 -5.37 -3.33 -3.08
CA THR A 174 -4.89 -4.64 -3.54
C THR A 174 -4.79 -4.65 -5.05
N LEU A 175 -3.60 -4.98 -5.56
CA LEU A 175 -3.39 -5.29 -6.98
C LEU A 175 -3.97 -6.68 -7.34
N ASP A 176 -4.34 -6.86 -8.60
CA ASP A 176 -4.86 -8.10 -9.17
C ASP A 176 -3.79 -9.20 -9.27
N THR A 177 -2.52 -8.83 -9.19
CA THR A 177 -1.35 -9.72 -9.26
C THR A 177 -1.12 -10.62 -8.02
N LYS A 178 -2.17 -10.91 -7.23
CA LYS A 178 -2.18 -11.79 -6.04
C LYS A 178 -2.08 -13.29 -6.31
N GLY A 179 -1.76 -13.70 -7.53
CA GLY A 179 -1.49 -15.11 -7.79
C GLY A 179 -2.44 -15.84 -8.71
N THR A 180 -3.40 -15.20 -9.36
CA THR A 180 -4.27 -15.87 -10.34
C THR A 180 -4.14 -15.20 -11.69
N TYR A 181 -3.91 -15.97 -12.76
CA TYR A 181 -3.79 -15.46 -14.12
C TYR A 181 -4.56 -16.37 -15.08
N PRO A 182 -5.14 -15.86 -16.18
CA PRO A 182 -5.77 -16.72 -17.18
C PRO A 182 -4.77 -17.73 -17.73
N GLY A 183 -5.09 -19.02 -17.60
CA GLY A 183 -4.36 -20.13 -18.20
C GLY A 183 -4.54 -20.15 -19.72
N PRO A 184 -3.88 -21.09 -20.41
CA PRO A 184 -4.01 -21.26 -21.86
C PRO A 184 -5.46 -21.45 -22.35
N ASP A 185 -6.35 -21.91 -21.46
CA ASP A 185 -7.78 -22.13 -21.67
C ASP A 185 -8.66 -20.97 -21.16
N GLY A 186 -8.05 -19.89 -20.65
CA GLY A 186 -8.74 -18.75 -20.05
C GLY A 186 -9.20 -18.98 -18.60
N ALA A 187 -9.01 -20.17 -18.02
CA ALA A 187 -9.37 -20.45 -16.63
C ALA A 187 -8.36 -19.82 -15.66
N PRO A 188 -8.77 -19.40 -14.44
CA PRO A 188 -7.83 -18.85 -13.48
C PRO A 188 -6.84 -19.92 -13.00
N VAL A 189 -5.56 -19.74 -13.35
CA VAL A 189 -4.44 -20.57 -12.87
C VAL A 189 -3.78 -19.87 -11.70
N ASN A 190 -3.57 -20.60 -10.61
CA ASN A 190 -2.79 -20.09 -9.50
C ASN A 190 -1.31 -20.03 -9.91
N VAL A 191 -0.79 -18.83 -10.17
CA VAL A 191 0.61 -18.57 -10.55
C VAL A 191 1.60 -18.83 -9.42
N HIS A 192 1.11 -18.96 -8.18
CA HIS A 192 1.91 -19.42 -7.03
C HIS A 192 2.01 -20.94 -6.96
N LEU A 193 1.15 -21.66 -7.67
CA LEU A 193 1.18 -23.12 -7.80
C LEU A 193 1.68 -23.59 -9.18
N GLY A 194 1.74 -22.69 -10.17
CA GLY A 194 2.43 -22.79 -11.48
C GLY A 194 2.21 -24.06 -12.32
N GLY A 195 1.26 -24.92 -11.95
CA GLY A 195 1.05 -26.23 -12.57
C GLY A 195 1.86 -27.37 -11.91
N PRO A 196 1.72 -28.61 -12.41
CA PRO A 196 2.38 -29.80 -11.84
C PRO A 196 3.92 -29.72 -11.76
N ASP A 197 4.56 -28.87 -12.55
CA ASP A 197 6.02 -28.67 -12.55
C ASP A 197 6.53 -27.79 -11.40
N THR A 198 5.64 -27.11 -10.66
CA THR A 198 5.97 -26.18 -9.55
C THR A 198 5.33 -26.60 -8.22
N ILE A 199 5.16 -27.91 -8.03
CA ILE A 199 4.63 -28.52 -6.79
C ILE A 199 5.41 -28.12 -5.52
N THR A 200 6.66 -27.65 -5.65
CA THR A 200 7.47 -27.20 -4.51
C THR A 200 7.07 -25.84 -3.93
N GLY A 201 6.20 -25.07 -4.59
CA GLY A 201 5.58 -23.86 -4.00
C GLY A 201 4.75 -24.13 -2.75
N TYR A 202 4.41 -25.40 -2.48
CA TYR A 202 3.67 -25.84 -1.30
C TYR A 202 4.49 -25.80 0.01
N PHE A 203 5.83 -25.81 -0.06
CA PHE A 203 6.70 -25.92 1.13
C PHE A 203 7.46 -24.63 1.50
N GLY A 204 7.50 -23.61 0.63
CA GLY A 204 8.41 -22.46 0.77
C GLY A 204 7.80 -21.06 0.68
N GLY A 205 6.48 -20.94 0.56
CA GLY A 205 5.76 -19.66 0.46
C GLY A 205 5.27 -19.32 -0.95
N VAL A 206 4.67 -18.13 -1.06
CA VAL A 206 4.00 -17.63 -2.27
C VAL A 206 5.03 -17.35 -3.39
N GLY A 207 5.36 -18.36 -4.21
CA GLY A 207 6.29 -18.24 -5.35
C GLY A 207 5.72 -17.42 -6.52
N MET A 208 6.52 -16.65 -7.26
CA MET A 208 6.01 -15.79 -8.35
C MET A 208 6.90 -15.99 -9.61
N PRO A 209 6.33 -16.16 -10.82
CA PRO A 209 7.14 -16.36 -12.02
C PRO A 209 8.04 -15.15 -12.33
N ASN A 210 9.20 -15.37 -12.96
CA ASN A 210 10.27 -14.36 -13.08
C ASN A 210 9.84 -12.99 -13.63
N LYS A 211 8.85 -12.93 -14.52
CA LYS A 211 8.37 -11.68 -15.15
C LYS A 211 7.28 -10.95 -14.36
N PHE A 212 6.69 -11.59 -13.37
CA PHE A 212 5.55 -11.06 -12.65
C PHE A 212 5.86 -9.84 -11.77
N PRO A 213 7.05 -9.69 -11.14
CA PRO A 213 7.40 -8.46 -10.44
C PRO A 213 7.33 -7.20 -11.32
N LEU A 214 7.70 -7.32 -12.60
CA LEU A 214 7.60 -6.20 -13.56
C LEU A 214 6.14 -5.94 -13.98
N LYS A 215 5.31 -6.99 -14.10
CA LYS A 215 3.86 -6.82 -14.31
C LYS A 215 3.19 -6.14 -13.11
N TRP A 216 3.62 -6.47 -11.90
CA TRP A 216 3.17 -5.83 -10.66
C TRP A 216 3.52 -4.32 -10.67
N ALA A 217 4.74 -3.96 -11.09
CA ALA A 217 5.14 -2.56 -11.24
C ALA A 217 4.30 -1.84 -12.31
N ASP A 218 4.09 -2.46 -13.47
CA ASP A 218 3.27 -1.91 -14.55
C ASP A 218 1.82 -1.67 -14.09
N GLU A 219 1.22 -2.66 -13.42
CA GLU A 219 -0.13 -2.55 -12.86
C GLU A 219 -0.21 -1.44 -11.80
N TYR A 220 0.75 -1.38 -10.88
CA TYR A 220 0.83 -0.32 -9.88
C TYR A 220 0.90 1.06 -10.54
N LEU A 221 1.81 1.27 -11.49
CA LEU A 221 1.99 2.55 -12.17
C LEU A 221 0.74 2.98 -12.93
N ASN A 222 0.02 2.03 -13.53
CA ASN A 222 -1.28 2.30 -14.13
C ASN A 222 -2.28 2.90 -13.12
N TYR A 223 -2.43 2.31 -11.94
CA TYR A 223 -3.37 2.81 -10.92
C TYR A 223 -2.88 4.07 -10.21
N TYR A 224 -1.58 4.14 -9.92
CA TYR A 224 -0.94 5.29 -9.30
C TYR A 224 -1.09 6.54 -10.17
N THR A 225 -0.81 6.44 -11.48
CA THR A 225 -0.89 7.58 -12.40
C THR A 225 -2.32 7.95 -12.83
N LYS A 226 -3.30 7.04 -12.70
CA LYS A 226 -4.70 7.29 -13.09
C LYS A 226 -5.58 7.78 -11.94
N TYR A 227 -5.34 7.30 -10.73
CA TYR A 227 -6.21 7.55 -9.58
C TYR A 227 -5.45 8.01 -8.32
N GLY A 228 -4.13 8.18 -8.39
CA GLY A 228 -3.34 8.61 -7.24
C GLY A 228 -3.21 7.56 -6.13
N VAL A 229 -3.37 6.27 -6.45
CA VAL A 229 -3.30 5.16 -5.46
C VAL A 229 -1.87 5.00 -4.96
N LYS A 230 -1.58 5.62 -3.81
CA LYS A 230 -0.22 5.66 -3.26
C LYS A 230 0.24 4.34 -2.65
N GLN A 231 -0.63 3.67 -1.89
CA GLN A 231 -0.26 2.52 -1.06
C GLN A 231 -0.89 1.22 -1.57
N VAL A 232 -0.09 0.16 -1.71
CA VAL A 232 -0.58 -1.16 -2.13
C VAL A 232 -0.13 -2.29 -1.19
N LEU A 233 -0.94 -3.33 -1.09
CA LEU A 233 -0.64 -4.53 -0.33
C LEU A 233 0.28 -5.44 -1.15
N ASN A 234 1.36 -5.91 -0.54
CA ASN A 234 2.38 -6.72 -1.20
C ASN A 234 2.55 -8.07 -0.48
N VAL A 235 2.71 -9.14 -1.27
CA VAL A 235 2.72 -10.53 -0.78
C VAL A 235 3.88 -11.37 -1.30
N ASN A 236 4.72 -10.82 -2.18
CA ASN A 236 5.83 -11.56 -2.79
C ASN A 236 7.15 -10.79 -2.64
N LEU A 237 8.24 -11.51 -2.35
CA LEU A 237 9.56 -10.91 -2.10
C LEU A 237 10.13 -10.16 -3.31
N GLY A 238 9.88 -10.66 -4.52
CA GLY A 238 10.34 -10.02 -5.76
C GLY A 238 9.64 -8.68 -5.99
N SER A 239 8.31 -8.62 -5.86
CA SER A 239 7.57 -7.36 -5.94
C SER A 239 7.86 -6.42 -4.77
N ILE A 240 8.20 -6.93 -3.59
CA ILE A 240 8.68 -6.12 -2.46
C ILE A 240 10.00 -5.43 -2.82
N LEU A 241 10.97 -6.16 -3.38
CA LEU A 241 12.24 -5.56 -3.83
C LEU A 241 12.02 -4.54 -4.94
N VAL A 242 11.15 -4.84 -5.92
CA VAL A 242 10.77 -3.88 -6.96
C VAL A 242 10.16 -2.61 -6.37
N GLY A 243 9.28 -2.73 -5.38
CA GLY A 243 8.72 -1.58 -4.67
C GLY A 243 9.80 -0.72 -3.98
N TYR A 244 10.80 -1.36 -3.35
CA TYR A 244 11.96 -0.64 -2.80
C TYR A 244 12.76 0.09 -3.88
N MET A 245 13.03 -0.57 -5.01
CA MET A 245 13.78 0.03 -6.12
C MET A 245 13.03 1.20 -6.77
N MET A 246 11.74 1.06 -7.06
CA MET A 246 10.90 2.14 -7.60
C MET A 246 10.91 3.37 -6.68
N HIS A 247 10.77 3.15 -5.37
CA HIS A 247 10.87 4.23 -4.41
C HIS A 247 12.26 4.86 -4.39
N LYS A 248 13.33 4.05 -4.37
CA LYS A 248 14.72 4.55 -4.41
C LYS A 248 15.01 5.38 -5.67
N LEU A 249 14.42 5.02 -6.81
CA LEU A 249 14.50 5.76 -8.08
C LEU A 249 13.72 7.08 -8.09
N GLY A 250 12.86 7.32 -7.09
CA GLY A 250 12.16 8.59 -6.90
C GLY A 250 10.64 8.53 -7.09
N ILE A 251 10.05 7.36 -7.34
CA ILE A 251 8.58 7.22 -7.42
C ILE A 251 8.00 7.24 -6.00
N ASP A 252 7.04 8.11 -5.71
CA ASP A 252 6.49 8.32 -4.36
C ASP A 252 5.46 7.27 -3.94
N MET A 253 5.79 6.03 -4.24
CA MET A 253 5.01 4.85 -3.90
C MET A 253 5.25 4.38 -2.47
N GLU A 254 4.24 3.70 -1.92
CA GLU A 254 4.29 3.05 -0.62
C GLU A 254 3.68 1.65 -0.72
N PHE A 255 4.08 0.75 0.17
CA PHE A 255 3.44 -0.57 0.27
C PHE A 255 3.41 -1.10 1.70
N LYS A 256 2.40 -1.93 1.96
CA LYS A 256 2.26 -2.71 3.20
C LYS A 256 2.54 -4.18 2.88
N ILE A 257 3.38 -4.85 3.67
CA ILE A 257 3.63 -6.28 3.52
C ILE A 257 2.54 -7.07 4.27
N SER A 258 1.89 -7.98 3.56
CA SER A 258 0.82 -8.81 4.12
C SER A 258 1.35 -9.89 5.05
N VAL A 259 0.46 -10.41 5.90
CA VAL A 259 0.69 -11.57 6.78
C VAL A 259 1.13 -12.81 6.00
N PHE A 260 0.75 -12.91 4.73
CA PHE A 260 1.09 -14.04 3.87
C PHE A 260 2.57 -14.14 3.47
N VAL A 261 3.38 -13.11 3.74
CA VAL A 261 4.84 -13.16 3.48
C VAL A 261 5.59 -14.00 4.52
N GLY A 262 5.05 -14.18 5.73
CA GLY A 262 5.70 -15.01 6.75
C GLY A 262 6.68 -14.26 7.66
N ASN A 263 6.43 -12.99 7.98
CA ASN A 263 7.23 -12.27 8.99
C ASN A 263 6.84 -12.75 10.40
N ASP A 264 7.31 -13.92 10.80
CA ASP A 264 6.85 -14.69 11.96
C ASP A 264 7.72 -14.53 13.23
N ASN A 265 8.92 -13.97 13.09
CA ASN A 265 9.86 -13.85 14.21
C ASN A 265 10.79 -12.62 14.08
N PRO A 266 11.51 -12.23 15.16
CA PRO A 266 12.37 -11.05 15.14
C PRO A 266 13.48 -11.06 14.08
N TYR A 267 13.99 -12.22 13.67
CA TYR A 267 15.00 -12.33 12.62
C TYR A 267 14.39 -12.09 11.23
N ALA A 268 13.17 -12.60 10.97
CA ALA A 268 12.42 -12.29 9.75
C ALA A 268 12.08 -10.78 9.69
N CYS A 269 11.68 -10.20 10.82
CA CYS A 269 11.46 -8.75 10.92
C CYS A 269 12.75 -7.96 10.63
N LEU A 270 13.88 -8.36 11.21
CA LEU A 270 15.18 -7.73 10.96
C LEU A 270 15.57 -7.83 9.48
N TRP A 271 15.39 -8.99 8.84
CA TRP A 271 15.63 -9.17 7.40
C TRP A 271 14.83 -8.18 6.54
N THR A 272 13.53 -8.06 6.80
CA THR A 272 12.65 -7.12 6.12
C THR A 272 13.11 -5.67 6.33
N LEU A 273 13.43 -5.28 7.56
CA LEU A 273 13.86 -3.92 7.90
C LEU A 273 15.25 -3.57 7.35
N MET A 274 16.19 -4.53 7.32
CA MET A 274 17.52 -4.34 6.71
C MET A 274 17.39 -4.02 5.22
N THR A 275 16.55 -4.76 4.49
CA THR A 275 16.31 -4.50 3.06
C THR A 275 15.69 -3.12 2.83
N ALA A 276 14.68 -2.76 3.64
CA ALA A 276 14.09 -1.43 3.61
C ALA A 276 15.13 -0.32 3.84
N LYS A 277 16.07 -0.54 4.76
CA LYS A 277 17.13 0.43 5.06
C LYS A 277 18.15 0.55 3.93
N LEU A 278 18.56 -0.56 3.32
CA LEU A 278 19.51 -0.58 2.19
C LEU A 278 19.00 0.25 1.01
N PHE A 279 17.69 0.19 0.73
CA PHE A 279 17.05 0.92 -0.37
C PHE A 279 16.39 2.23 0.06
N SER A 280 16.65 2.73 1.28
CA SER A 280 16.14 4.03 1.71
C SER A 280 16.71 5.17 0.87
N ARG A 281 15.92 6.23 0.68
CA ARG A 281 16.36 7.48 0.04
C ARG A 281 17.34 8.23 0.94
N GLU A 282 17.99 9.25 0.39
CA GLU A 282 18.95 10.09 1.14
C GLU A 282 18.31 10.82 2.32
N ASP A 283 17.03 11.17 2.20
CA ASP A 283 16.21 11.74 3.28
C ASP A 283 15.84 10.71 4.37
N GLY A 284 16.26 9.46 4.22
CA GLY A 284 16.00 8.36 5.15
C GLY A 284 14.63 7.69 4.99
N THR A 285 13.82 8.11 4.03
CA THR A 285 12.48 7.53 3.79
C THR A 285 12.55 6.15 3.11
N SER A 286 11.49 5.37 3.31
CA SER A 286 11.32 4.03 2.76
C SER A 286 9.84 3.84 2.35
N PRO A 287 9.55 3.07 1.30
CA PRO A 287 8.17 2.80 0.90
C PRO A 287 7.44 1.82 1.84
N LEU A 288 8.15 1.14 2.75
CA LEU A 288 7.54 0.20 3.69
C LEU A 288 6.78 0.95 4.80
N ILE A 289 5.47 1.07 4.66
CA ILE A 289 4.58 1.77 5.61
C ILE A 289 3.92 0.85 6.66
N GLY A 290 4.41 -0.39 6.73
CA GLY A 290 3.95 -1.39 7.69
C GLY A 290 4.05 -2.81 7.14
N PHE A 291 4.10 -3.77 8.04
CA PHE A 291 4.00 -5.19 7.71
C PHE A 291 3.28 -5.92 8.83
N ASN A 292 2.56 -6.98 8.48
CA ASN A 292 1.91 -7.83 9.48
C ASN A 292 2.88 -8.90 9.99
N LEU A 293 2.74 -9.25 11.26
CA LEU A 293 3.36 -10.44 11.84
C LEU A 293 2.51 -11.67 11.50
N SER A 294 3.17 -12.79 11.21
CA SER A 294 2.54 -14.08 10.86
C SER A 294 2.27 -14.96 12.08
#